data_AF-B9HWH1-F1
#
_entry.id   AF-B9HWH1-F1
#
_cell.length_a   1.000
_cell.length_b   1.000
_cell.length_c   1.000
_cell.angle_alpha   90.00
_cell.angle_beta   90.00
_cell.angle_gamma   90.00
#
_symmetry.space_group_name_H-M   'P 1'
#
loop_
_entity.id
_entity.type
_entity.pdbx_description
1 polymer ?
#
loop_
_entity_poly.entity_id
_entity_poly.type
_entity_poly.pdbx_seq_one_letter_code
_entity_poly.pdbx_strand_id
1 'polypeptide(L)'
;MVTDSSTAASAGVHHHKKDKILVIMGATGCGKTKVSIDLATRFHSEIINSDKIQVYKGLDIITNKIPVQDRLGVPHYLLGEFDPEDGELTLSEFRLAGGLAISGIVSRQRLPIVVGGSNSLVHALVVDRFNPELNVFDGSNPVSTQLRYNCCFLWVDVSLPVLCDYLCMRVDEMLDSGMFDELSEYYGSIDSASQTVLRKAIGGHWWGVGSGTERNIRGVREGDKGEHVSAGKEADWKDLEIKRCRVGPAKSGCYGEL
;
A
#
# COMPACT_ATOMS: atom_id res chain seq x y z
N MET A 1 53.52 -34.42 -35.56
CA MET A 1 53.56 -33.07 -34.98
C MET A 1 52.13 -32.55 -34.98
N VAL A 2 51.54 -32.51 -33.78
CA VAL A 2 50.20 -31.99 -33.52
C VAL A 2 50.31 -30.47 -33.38
N THR A 3 49.45 -29.70 -34.03
CA THR A 3 49.04 -28.37 -33.54
C THR A 3 47.62 -28.07 -34.00
N ASP A 4 46.70 -28.20 -33.06
CA ASP A 4 45.34 -27.66 -33.07
C ASP A 4 45.37 -26.13 -33.20
N SER A 5 44.48 -25.60 -34.04
CA SER A 5 44.13 -24.18 -34.08
C SER A 5 42.78 -23.99 -33.40
N SER A 6 42.78 -24.03 -32.06
CA SER A 6 41.66 -23.61 -31.23
C SER A 6 41.66 -22.08 -31.13
N THR A 7 40.80 -21.43 -31.91
CA THR A 7 40.46 -20.01 -31.70
C THR A 7 39.44 -19.95 -30.58
N ALA A 8 39.91 -19.71 -29.35
CA ALA A 8 39.03 -19.46 -28.21
C ALA A 8 38.42 -18.06 -28.35
N ALA A 9 37.15 -18.01 -28.75
CA ALA A 9 36.34 -16.81 -28.62
C ALA A 9 36.23 -16.46 -27.14
N SER A 10 36.75 -15.30 -26.73
CA SER A 10 36.52 -14.77 -25.39
C SER A 10 35.03 -14.43 -25.27
N ALA A 11 34.28 -15.29 -24.59
CA ALA A 11 32.94 -14.96 -24.14
C ALA A 11 33.05 -13.74 -23.20
N GLY A 12 32.73 -12.56 -23.73
CA GLY A 12 32.59 -11.36 -22.92
C GLY A 12 31.54 -11.64 -21.85
N VAL A 13 31.94 -11.54 -20.58
CA VAL A 13 31.02 -11.58 -19.46
C VAL A 13 30.14 -10.34 -19.58
N HIS A 14 28.97 -10.48 -20.22
CA HIS A 14 27.93 -9.47 -20.17
C HIS A 14 27.51 -9.32 -18.71
N HIS A 15 28.04 -8.30 -18.03
CA HIS A 15 27.51 -7.87 -16.75
C HIS A 15 26.09 -7.37 -17.05
N HIS A 16 25.08 -8.23 -16.83
CA HIS A 16 23.68 -7.83 -16.96
C HIS A 16 23.45 -6.66 -16.00
N LYS A 17 23.42 -5.44 -16.56
CA LYS A 17 23.23 -4.23 -15.79
C LYS A 17 21.80 -4.25 -15.26
N LYS A 18 21.66 -4.36 -13.93
CA LYS A 18 20.36 -4.35 -13.26
C LYS A 18 19.61 -3.07 -13.60
N ASP A 19 18.31 -3.18 -13.82
CA ASP A 19 17.43 -2.03 -14.05
C ASP A 19 17.42 -1.10 -12.84
N LYS A 20 17.28 0.20 -13.10
CA LYS A 20 17.20 1.22 -12.05
C LYS A 20 15.77 1.39 -11.60
N ILE A 21 15.54 1.42 -10.29
CA ILE A 21 14.23 1.76 -9.72
C ILE A 21 14.41 2.76 -8.57
N LEU A 22 13.41 3.62 -8.38
CA LEU A 22 13.28 4.47 -7.20
C LEU A 22 12.22 3.87 -6.28
N VAL A 23 12.49 3.81 -4.99
CA VAL A 23 11.56 3.34 -3.97
C VAL A 23 11.34 4.44 -2.95
N ILE A 24 10.09 4.90 -2.81
CA ILE A 24 9.69 5.94 -1.87
C ILE A 24 8.94 5.29 -0.70
N MET A 25 9.55 5.37 0.48
CA MET A 25 9.08 4.71 1.71
C MET A 25 8.77 5.75 2.79
N GLY A 26 7.99 5.35 3.80
CA GLY A 26 7.61 6.20 4.93
C GLY A 26 6.22 5.86 5.47
N ALA A 27 5.89 6.42 6.64
CA ALA A 27 4.60 6.18 7.29
C ALA A 27 3.41 6.67 6.45
N THR A 28 2.23 6.10 6.66
CA THR A 28 0.99 6.64 6.05
C THR A 28 0.80 8.09 6.45
N GLY A 29 0.38 8.94 5.50
CA GLY A 29 0.22 10.37 5.75
C GLY A 29 1.49 11.22 5.67
N CYS A 30 2.70 10.65 5.52
CA CYS A 30 3.92 11.47 5.44
C CYS A 30 4.15 12.20 4.10
N GLY A 31 3.23 12.09 3.14
CA GLY A 31 3.31 12.83 1.86
C GLY A 31 4.02 12.10 0.71
N LYS A 32 4.24 10.77 0.81
CA LYS A 32 4.89 9.96 -0.24
C LYS A 32 4.27 10.16 -1.63
N THR A 33 2.95 10.13 -1.71
CA THR A 33 2.21 10.27 -2.96
C THR A 33 2.50 11.61 -3.65
N LYS A 34 2.49 12.71 -2.90
CA LYS A 34 2.79 14.05 -3.42
C LYS A 34 4.20 14.11 -4.01
N VAL A 35 5.19 13.64 -3.25
CA VAL A 35 6.59 13.57 -3.71
C VAL A 35 6.73 12.67 -4.94
N SER A 36 6.01 11.56 -5.02
CA SER A 36 6.07 10.67 -6.17
C SER A 36 5.54 11.30 -7.46
N ILE A 37 4.45 12.07 -7.39
CA ILE A 37 3.89 12.78 -8.55
C ILE A 37 4.84 13.90 -9.00
N ASP A 38 5.37 14.68 -8.05
CA ASP A 38 6.35 15.74 -8.33
C ASP A 38 7.61 15.20 -9.01
N LEU A 39 8.07 14.01 -8.62
CA LEU A 39 9.20 13.35 -9.26
C LEU A 39 8.82 12.76 -10.62
N ALA A 40 7.67 12.09 -10.72
CA ALA A 40 7.26 11.42 -11.95
C ALA A 40 7.03 12.39 -13.12
N THR A 41 6.48 13.57 -12.82
CA THR A 41 6.31 14.66 -13.80
C THR A 41 7.63 15.24 -14.29
N ARG A 42 8.70 15.20 -13.48
CA ARG A 42 10.03 15.73 -13.84
C ARG A 42 10.94 14.72 -14.53
N PHE A 43 10.81 13.43 -14.20
CA PHE A 43 11.74 12.37 -14.64
C PHE A 43 11.11 11.37 -15.63
N HIS A 44 9.98 11.71 -16.27
CA HIS A 44 9.25 10.83 -17.19
C HIS A 44 9.05 9.42 -16.61
N SER A 45 8.54 9.38 -15.38
CA SER A 45 8.46 8.14 -14.60
C SER A 45 7.02 7.62 -14.52
N GLU A 46 6.89 6.37 -14.11
CA GLU A 46 5.60 5.74 -13.86
C GLU A 46 5.60 5.13 -12.46
N ILE A 47 4.45 5.12 -11.80
CA ILE A 47 4.32 4.79 -10.37
C ILE A 47 3.78 3.37 -10.21
N ILE A 48 4.37 2.61 -9.29
CA ILE A 48 3.89 1.30 -8.86
C ILE A 48 3.50 1.42 -7.39
N ASN A 49 2.23 1.18 -7.08
CA ASN A 49 1.77 1.17 -5.69
C ASN A 49 2.33 -0.05 -4.94
N SER A 50 2.76 0.17 -3.70
CA SER A 50 3.19 -0.86 -2.76
C SER A 50 2.54 -0.71 -1.38
N ASP A 51 1.31 -0.19 -1.34
CA ASP A 51 0.41 -0.27 -0.19
C ASP A 51 -0.56 -1.45 -0.38
N LYS A 52 -0.51 -2.43 0.53
CA LYS A 52 -1.28 -3.68 0.49
C LYS A 52 -2.78 -3.47 0.38
N ILE A 53 -3.32 -2.36 0.86
CA ILE A 53 -4.76 -2.13 0.85
C ILE A 53 -5.17 -1.38 -0.42
N GLN A 54 -4.31 -0.47 -0.91
CA GLN A 54 -4.59 0.29 -2.13
C GLN A 54 -4.52 -0.55 -3.42
N VAL A 55 -4.02 -1.80 -3.37
CA VAL A 55 -4.02 -2.71 -4.53
C VAL A 55 -5.42 -3.12 -4.96
N TYR A 56 -6.41 -3.12 -4.06
CA TYR A 56 -7.76 -3.61 -4.34
C TYR A 56 -8.68 -2.52 -4.88
N LYS A 57 -9.60 -2.93 -5.75
CA LYS A 57 -10.68 -2.10 -6.31
C LYS A 57 -11.64 -1.60 -5.22
N GLY A 58 -12.21 -0.43 -5.46
CA GLY A 58 -13.20 0.21 -4.59
C GLY A 58 -12.59 0.74 -3.29
N LEU A 59 -13.43 1.35 -2.45
CA LEU A 59 -13.02 1.93 -1.17
C LEU A 59 -11.92 3.00 -1.33
N ASP A 60 -12.01 3.83 -2.37
CA ASP A 60 -10.95 4.77 -2.76
C ASP A 60 -10.73 5.88 -1.72
N ILE A 61 -11.81 6.34 -1.07
CA ILE A 61 -11.73 7.38 -0.03
C ILE A 61 -11.06 6.79 1.21
N ILE A 62 -11.60 5.70 1.75
CA ILE A 62 -11.11 5.12 3.00
C ILE A 62 -9.70 4.54 2.88
N THR A 63 -9.34 4.03 1.70
CA THR A 63 -7.97 3.55 1.43
C THR A 63 -7.04 4.66 0.98
N ASN A 64 -7.52 5.90 0.89
CA ASN A 64 -6.75 7.10 0.56
C ASN A 64 -6.00 6.96 -0.77
N LYS A 65 -6.65 6.39 -1.79
CA LYS A 65 -6.07 6.32 -3.14
C LYS A 65 -6.01 7.72 -3.73
N ILE A 66 -4.95 8.02 -4.48
CA ILE A 66 -4.86 9.29 -5.18
C ILE A 66 -5.94 9.39 -6.26
N PRO A 67 -6.78 10.45 -6.24
CA PRO A 67 -7.78 10.68 -7.27
C PRO A 67 -7.14 10.83 -8.66
N VAL A 68 -7.84 10.42 -9.72
CA VAL A 68 -7.29 10.39 -11.09
C VAL A 68 -6.82 11.79 -11.55
N GLN A 69 -7.56 12.83 -11.19
CA GLN A 69 -7.22 14.22 -11.50
C GLN A 69 -5.88 14.66 -10.87
N ASP A 70 -5.57 14.17 -9.67
CA ASP A 70 -4.35 14.54 -8.93
C ASP A 70 -3.12 13.75 -9.40
N ARG A 71 -3.32 12.71 -10.22
CA ARG A 71 -2.23 11.94 -10.83
C ARG A 71 -1.49 12.71 -11.91
N LEU A 72 -2.03 13.83 -12.40
CA LEU A 72 -1.44 14.67 -13.46
C LEU A 72 -1.03 13.88 -14.72
N GLY A 73 -1.81 12.85 -15.07
CA GLY A 73 -1.55 11.97 -16.21
C GLY A 73 -0.41 10.96 -16.01
N VAL A 74 0.18 10.88 -14.82
CA VAL A 74 1.20 9.87 -14.48
C VAL A 74 0.56 8.48 -14.41
N PRO A 75 1.03 7.49 -15.17
CA PRO A 75 0.54 6.11 -15.07
C PRO A 75 0.81 5.51 -13.69
N HIS A 76 -0.21 4.83 -13.14
CA HIS A 76 -0.13 4.10 -11.88
C HIS A 76 -0.44 2.63 -12.13
N TYR A 77 0.38 1.74 -11.53
CA TYR A 77 0.21 0.30 -11.55
C TYR A 77 -0.08 -0.22 -10.15
N LEU A 78 -0.78 -1.36 -10.07
CA LEU A 78 -1.14 -2.05 -8.84
C LEU A 78 -1.93 -1.15 -7.86
N LEU A 79 -2.68 -0.19 -8.39
CA LEU A 79 -3.53 0.74 -7.63
C LEU A 79 -4.98 0.51 -8.04
N GLY A 80 -5.72 -0.22 -7.22
CA GLY A 80 -7.11 -0.59 -7.52
C GLY A 80 -7.25 -1.59 -8.67
N GLU A 81 -6.30 -2.52 -8.83
CA GLU A 81 -6.30 -3.48 -9.95
C GLU A 81 -6.84 -4.86 -9.55
N PHE A 82 -6.75 -5.24 -8.27
CA PHE A 82 -7.15 -6.56 -7.78
C PHE A 82 -8.58 -6.54 -7.26
N ASP A 83 -9.32 -7.64 -7.47
CA ASP A 83 -10.64 -7.79 -6.91
C ASP A 83 -10.55 -8.25 -5.45
N PRO A 84 -11.17 -7.54 -4.47
CA PRO A 84 -11.19 -8.00 -3.08
C PRO A 84 -11.91 -9.33 -2.88
N GLU A 85 -12.73 -9.79 -3.84
CA GLU A 85 -13.39 -11.10 -3.80
C GLU A 85 -12.45 -12.27 -4.15
N ASP A 86 -11.34 -12.01 -4.85
CA ASP A 86 -10.37 -13.03 -5.24
C ASP A 86 -9.47 -13.50 -4.07
N GLY A 87 -9.62 -12.89 -2.90
CA GLY A 87 -8.85 -13.19 -1.70
C GLY A 87 -7.62 -12.29 -1.51
N GLU A 88 -6.77 -12.65 -0.55
CA GLU A 88 -5.63 -11.83 -0.17
C GLU A 88 -4.47 -11.97 -1.15
N LEU A 89 -4.04 -10.84 -1.71
CA LEU A 89 -2.86 -10.74 -2.55
C LEU A 89 -1.62 -11.18 -1.78
N THR A 90 -1.04 -12.30 -2.20
CA THR A 90 0.17 -12.83 -1.61
C THR A 90 1.39 -12.00 -2.01
N LEU A 91 2.45 -12.04 -1.19
CA LEU A 91 3.72 -11.38 -1.49
C LEU A 91 4.34 -11.88 -2.81
N SER A 92 4.13 -13.16 -3.15
CA SER A 92 4.62 -13.78 -4.39
C SER A 92 3.88 -13.23 -5.61
N GLU A 93 2.56 -13.09 -5.53
CA GLU A 93 1.75 -12.49 -6.61
C GLU A 93 2.13 -11.03 -6.80
N PHE A 94 2.28 -10.26 -5.72
CA PHE A 94 2.76 -8.88 -5.81
C PHE A 94 4.16 -8.80 -6.44
N ARG A 95 5.10 -9.66 -6.03
CA ARG A 95 6.45 -9.70 -6.61
C ARG A 95 6.42 -9.97 -8.12
N LEU A 96 5.54 -10.85 -8.57
CA LEU A 96 5.35 -11.16 -9.99
C LEU A 96 4.77 -9.96 -10.73
N ALA A 97 3.63 -9.44 -10.27
CA ALA A 97 2.93 -8.31 -10.89
C ALA A 97 3.79 -7.04 -10.93
N GLY A 98 4.45 -6.71 -9.81
CA GLY A 98 5.38 -5.58 -9.74
C GLY A 98 6.60 -5.78 -10.63
N GLY A 99 7.11 -7.00 -10.75
CA GLY A 99 8.19 -7.33 -11.69
C GLY A 99 7.80 -7.12 -13.15
N LEU A 100 6.57 -7.50 -13.53
CA LEU A 100 6.03 -7.27 -14.87
C LEU A 100 5.83 -5.78 -15.14
N ALA A 101 5.28 -5.02 -14.17
CA ALA A 101 5.14 -3.58 -14.26
C ALA A 101 6.49 -2.88 -14.45
N ILE A 102 7.49 -3.22 -13.63
CA ILE A 102 8.86 -2.69 -13.77
C ILE A 102 9.43 -2.99 -15.16
N SER A 103 9.34 -4.24 -15.62
CA SER A 103 9.84 -4.63 -16.94
C SER A 103 9.15 -3.85 -18.08
N GLY A 104 7.83 -3.67 -17.99
CA GLY A 104 7.07 -2.86 -18.93
C GLY A 104 7.51 -1.39 -18.94
N ILE A 105 7.66 -0.77 -17.77
CA ILE A 105 8.08 0.64 -17.64
C ILE A 105 9.50 0.83 -18.21
N VAL A 106 10.42 -0.06 -17.86
CA VAL A 106 11.81 -0.04 -18.35
C VAL A 106 11.86 -0.23 -19.86
N SER A 107 11.03 -1.12 -20.43
CA SER A 107 10.97 -1.33 -21.88
C SER A 107 10.55 -0.06 -22.66
N ARG A 108 9.78 0.83 -22.02
CA ARG A 108 9.40 2.15 -22.54
C ARG A 108 10.44 3.24 -22.24
N GLN A 109 11.62 2.87 -21.73
CA GLN A 109 12.71 3.77 -21.32
C GLN A 109 12.31 4.79 -20.24
N ARG A 110 11.38 4.39 -19.36
CA ARG A 110 10.90 5.23 -18.25
C ARG A 110 11.44 4.69 -16.92
N LEU A 111 11.45 5.55 -15.91
CA LEU A 111 11.87 5.17 -14.56
C LEU A 111 10.68 4.58 -13.78
N PRO A 112 10.78 3.36 -13.24
CA PRO A 112 9.82 2.84 -12.27
C PRO A 112 10.02 3.50 -10.90
N ILE A 113 8.95 4.06 -10.35
CA ILE A 113 8.91 4.57 -8.97
C ILE A 113 7.95 3.71 -8.15
N VAL A 114 8.47 2.94 -7.20
CA VAL A 114 7.67 2.17 -6.25
C VAL A 114 7.31 3.06 -5.07
N VAL A 115 6.04 3.15 -4.72
CA VAL A 115 5.53 4.07 -3.68
C VAL A 115 4.53 3.34 -2.79
N GLY A 116 4.76 3.35 -1.48
CA GLY A 116 3.81 2.75 -0.54
C GLY A 116 4.35 2.61 0.86
N GLY A 117 3.48 2.17 1.79
CA GLY A 117 3.81 2.00 3.20
C GLY A 117 4.08 0.55 3.61
N SER A 118 3.81 -0.44 2.77
CA SER A 118 3.93 -1.86 3.14
C SER A 118 5.33 -2.39 2.84
N ASN A 119 6.18 -2.43 3.86
CA ASN A 119 7.59 -2.80 3.71
C ASN A 119 7.75 -4.26 3.28
N SER A 120 6.85 -5.15 3.67
CA SER A 120 6.83 -6.53 3.17
C SER A 120 6.63 -6.67 1.66
N LEU A 121 5.80 -5.81 1.05
CA LEU A 121 5.65 -5.77 -0.42
C LEU A 121 6.92 -5.25 -1.09
N VAL A 122 7.49 -4.17 -0.55
CA VAL A 122 8.75 -3.60 -1.05
C VAL A 122 9.86 -4.64 -0.96
N HIS A 123 10.03 -5.29 0.20
CA HIS A 123 11.00 -6.36 0.42
C HIS A 123 10.80 -7.49 -0.59
N ALA A 124 9.58 -8.02 -0.70
CA ALA A 124 9.25 -9.08 -1.65
C ALA A 124 9.57 -8.70 -3.09
N LEU A 125 9.43 -7.42 -3.48
CA LEU A 125 9.73 -6.95 -4.82
C LEU A 125 11.24 -6.80 -5.08
N VAL A 126 12.00 -6.27 -4.13
CA VAL A 126 13.38 -5.81 -4.37
C VAL A 126 14.45 -6.85 -4.05
N VAL A 127 14.20 -7.87 -3.22
CA VAL A 127 15.22 -8.89 -2.93
C VAL A 127 15.48 -9.78 -4.13
N ASP A 128 16.72 -10.22 -4.30
CA ASP A 128 17.11 -11.11 -5.40
C ASP A 128 16.42 -12.49 -5.27
N ARG A 129 16.55 -13.11 -4.09
CA ARG A 129 15.90 -14.38 -3.73
C ARG A 129 14.84 -14.13 -2.67
N PHE A 130 13.58 -14.34 -3.04
CA PHE A 130 12.43 -14.17 -2.15
C PHE A 130 11.96 -15.54 -1.66
N ASN A 131 11.74 -15.68 -0.35
CA ASN A 131 11.09 -16.83 0.25
C ASN A 131 9.81 -16.37 0.96
N PRO A 132 8.61 -16.78 0.49
CA PRO A 132 7.35 -16.38 1.09
C PRO A 132 7.11 -16.96 2.49
N GLU A 133 7.82 -18.02 2.88
CA GLU A 133 7.68 -18.66 4.20
C GLU A 133 8.47 -17.93 5.30
N LEU A 134 9.35 -17.01 4.93
CA LEU A 134 10.20 -16.29 5.89
C LEU A 134 9.71 -14.87 6.10
N ASN A 135 9.37 -14.55 7.36
CA ASN A 135 9.15 -13.18 7.78
C ASN A 135 10.48 -12.56 8.24
N VAL A 136 10.96 -11.57 7.51
CA VAL A 136 12.23 -10.89 7.86
C VAL A 136 12.06 -9.74 8.86
N PHE A 137 10.83 -9.36 9.17
CA PHE A 137 10.51 -8.22 10.05
C PHE A 137 10.36 -8.63 11.52
N ASP A 138 10.31 -9.94 11.80
CA ASP A 138 10.26 -10.50 13.16
C ASP A 138 11.62 -10.50 13.89
N GLY A 139 12.70 -10.11 13.20
CA GLY A 139 14.06 -10.05 13.73
C GLY A 139 14.77 -11.40 13.88
N SER A 140 14.13 -12.51 13.51
CA SER A 140 14.66 -13.87 13.65
C SER A 140 15.40 -14.37 12.41
N ASN A 141 15.09 -13.81 11.24
CA ASN A 141 15.58 -14.28 9.95
C ASN A 141 16.65 -13.36 9.33
N PRO A 142 17.70 -13.92 8.71
CA PRO A 142 18.69 -13.11 8.02
C PRO A 142 18.09 -12.42 6.79
N VAL A 143 18.32 -11.11 6.67
CA VAL A 143 17.90 -10.32 5.51
C VAL A 143 18.92 -10.48 4.38
N SER A 144 18.45 -10.83 3.18
CA SER A 144 19.31 -10.85 1.99
C SER A 144 19.80 -9.44 1.66
N THR A 145 21.10 -9.27 1.48
CA THR A 145 21.71 -8.00 1.04
C THR A 145 21.71 -7.83 -0.48
N GLN A 146 21.37 -8.87 -1.23
CA GLN A 146 21.34 -8.85 -2.68
C GLN A 146 19.98 -8.39 -3.19
N LEU A 147 19.98 -7.32 -3.98
CA LEU A 147 18.80 -6.73 -4.60
C LEU A 147 18.65 -7.19 -6.06
N ARG A 148 17.42 -7.41 -6.50
CA ARG A 148 17.05 -7.72 -7.89
C ARG A 148 17.32 -6.55 -8.85
N TYR A 149 17.26 -5.33 -8.34
CA TYR A 149 17.40 -4.08 -9.11
C TYR A 149 18.52 -3.18 -8.54
N ASN A 150 18.89 -2.14 -9.28
CA ASN A 150 19.68 -1.02 -8.76
C ASN A 150 18.74 0.00 -8.13
N CYS A 151 18.48 -0.16 -6.83
CA CYS A 151 17.50 0.63 -6.09
C CYS A 151 18.09 1.93 -5.54
N CYS A 152 17.38 3.03 -5.71
CA CYS A 152 17.51 4.23 -4.88
C CYS A 152 16.35 4.25 -3.88
N PHE A 153 16.64 4.40 -2.59
CA PHE A 153 15.63 4.49 -1.55
C PHE A 153 15.50 5.94 -1.07
N LEU A 154 14.29 6.49 -1.12
CA LEU A 154 13.94 7.78 -0.54
C LEU A 154 12.99 7.54 0.63
N TRP A 155 13.45 7.81 1.84
CA TRP A 155 12.62 7.71 3.03
C TRP A 155 12.08 9.09 3.40
N VAL A 156 10.76 9.23 3.40
CA VAL A 156 10.05 10.43 3.84
C VAL A 156 9.68 10.26 5.31
N ASP A 157 10.34 11.04 6.15
CA ASP A 157 10.17 11.04 7.61
C ASP A 157 9.52 12.34 8.10
N VAL A 158 8.65 12.22 9.10
CA VAL A 158 7.88 13.32 9.70
C VAL A 158 7.82 13.07 11.19
N SER A 159 7.94 14.13 12.01
CA SER A 159 7.83 14.00 13.45
C SER A 159 6.45 13.47 13.86
N LEU A 160 6.42 12.57 14.84
CA LEU A 160 5.18 11.91 15.26
C LEU A 160 4.06 12.89 15.65
N PRO A 161 4.30 14.02 16.36
CA PRO A 161 3.25 14.98 16.67
C PRO A 161 2.62 15.59 15.41
N VAL A 162 3.45 16.05 14.46
CA VAL A 162 2.98 16.63 13.19
C VAL A 162 2.23 15.60 12.37
N LEU A 163 2.71 14.36 12.36
CA LEU A 163 2.05 13.25 11.67
C LEU A 163 0.68 12.96 12.28
N CYS A 164 0.56 12.90 13.62
CA CYS A 164 -0.72 12.66 14.29
C CYS A 164 -1.74 13.77 14.00
N ASP A 165 -1.31 15.05 14.07
CA ASP A 165 -2.19 16.19 13.78
C ASP A 165 -2.70 16.13 12.33
N TYR A 166 -1.80 15.84 11.38
CA TYR A 166 -2.16 15.67 9.98
C TYR A 166 -3.13 14.50 9.75
N LEU A 167 -2.91 13.36 10.42
CA LEU A 167 -3.79 12.20 10.29
C LEU A 167 -5.20 12.49 10.82
N CYS A 168 -5.32 13.24 11.91
CA CYS A 168 -6.63 13.69 12.40
C CYS A 168 -7.35 14.55 11.36
N MET A 169 -6.68 15.56 10.82
CA MET A 169 -7.25 16.43 9.79
C MET A 169 -7.65 15.64 8.54
N ARG A 170 -6.82 14.68 8.13
CA ARG A 170 -7.09 13.84 6.96
C ARG A 170 -8.32 12.96 7.16
N VAL A 171 -8.53 12.40 8.36
CA VAL A 171 -9.75 11.65 8.67
C VAL A 171 -10.97 12.55 8.54
N ASP A 172 -10.89 13.80 9.00
CA ASP A 172 -11.98 14.77 8.83
C ASP A 172 -12.28 15.02 7.34
N GLU A 173 -11.25 15.24 6.53
CA GLU A 173 -11.39 15.40 5.07
C GLU A 173 -12.00 14.14 4.40
N MET A 174 -11.65 12.94 4.87
CA MET A 174 -12.21 11.68 4.37
C MET A 174 -13.72 11.59 4.70
N LEU A 175 -14.10 11.98 5.91
CA LEU A 175 -15.51 12.02 6.32
C LEU A 175 -16.30 13.01 5.46
N ASP A 176 -15.77 14.22 5.26
CA ASP A 176 -16.37 15.25 4.41
C ASP A 176 -16.47 14.82 2.95
N SER A 177 -15.56 13.96 2.50
CA SER A 177 -15.55 13.41 1.14
C SER A 177 -16.52 12.25 0.93
N GLY A 178 -17.29 11.84 1.95
CA GLY A 178 -18.27 10.76 1.86
C GLY A 178 -17.74 9.38 2.23
N MET A 179 -16.70 9.28 3.07
CA MET A 179 -16.18 7.98 3.56
C MET A 179 -17.28 7.11 4.18
N PHE A 180 -18.25 7.70 4.89
CA PHE A 180 -19.37 6.93 5.46
C PHE A 180 -20.30 6.35 4.40
N ASP A 181 -20.56 7.10 3.33
CA ASP A 181 -21.41 6.64 2.24
C ASP A 181 -20.74 5.47 1.52
N GLU A 182 -19.44 5.62 1.20
CA GLU A 182 -18.60 4.58 0.60
C GLU A 182 -18.59 3.29 1.45
N LEU A 183 -18.42 3.42 2.76
CA LEU A 183 -18.50 2.28 3.67
C LEU A 183 -19.91 1.66 3.69
N SER A 184 -20.95 2.48 3.75
CA SER A 184 -22.33 2.00 3.84
C SER A 184 -22.73 1.18 2.61
N GLU A 185 -22.29 1.62 1.43
CA GLU A 185 -22.52 0.91 0.17
C GLU A 185 -21.77 -0.42 0.15
N TYR A 186 -20.49 -0.41 0.54
CA TYR A 186 -19.65 -1.60 0.59
C TYR A 186 -20.17 -2.67 1.57
N TYR A 187 -20.63 -2.28 2.77
CA TYR A 187 -21.20 -3.23 3.73
C TYR A 187 -22.63 -3.63 3.39
N GLY A 188 -23.37 -2.79 2.66
CA GLY A 188 -24.73 -3.08 2.21
C GLY A 188 -24.79 -4.09 1.06
N SER A 189 -23.75 -4.17 0.23
CA SER A 189 -23.67 -5.07 -0.93
C SER A 189 -23.13 -6.47 -0.62
N ILE A 190 -22.44 -6.65 0.50
CA ILE A 190 -21.74 -7.90 0.83
C ILE A 190 -22.59 -8.74 1.78
N ASP A 191 -22.81 -10.01 1.43
CA ASP A 191 -23.47 -10.97 2.32
C ASP A 191 -22.71 -11.08 3.65
N SER A 192 -23.45 -11.09 4.77
CA SER A 192 -22.92 -10.99 6.14
C SER A 192 -21.85 -12.06 6.46
N ALA A 193 -21.85 -13.18 5.73
CA ALA A 193 -20.90 -14.29 5.85
C ALA A 193 -19.57 -14.11 5.10
N SER A 194 -19.47 -13.20 4.12
CA SER A 194 -18.23 -13.01 3.35
C SER A 194 -17.30 -12.02 4.05
N GLN A 195 -16.15 -12.53 4.52
CA GLN A 195 -15.06 -11.71 5.05
C GLN A 195 -14.05 -11.41 3.94
N THR A 196 -14.33 -10.38 3.16
CA THR A 196 -13.40 -9.84 2.16
C THR A 196 -12.15 -9.24 2.82
N VAL A 197 -11.04 -9.18 2.08
CA VAL A 197 -9.74 -8.69 2.58
C VAL A 197 -9.84 -7.26 3.10
N LEU A 198 -10.51 -6.40 2.34
CA LEU A 198 -10.74 -5.01 2.73
C LEU A 198 -11.55 -4.90 4.03
N ARG A 199 -12.53 -5.78 4.25
CA ARG A 199 -13.33 -5.81 5.49
C ARG A 199 -12.48 -6.14 6.71
N LYS A 200 -11.47 -7.00 6.57
CA LYS A 200 -10.49 -7.28 7.64
C LYS A 200 -9.57 -6.08 7.88
N ALA A 201 -9.06 -5.47 6.82
CA ALA A 201 -8.09 -4.38 6.90
C ALA A 201 -8.66 -3.06 7.44
N ILE A 202 -9.94 -2.78 7.18
CA ILE A 202 -10.64 -1.56 7.58
C ILE A 202 -11.28 -1.72 8.98
N GLY A 203 -11.37 -2.96 9.46
CA GLY A 203 -11.91 -3.29 10.77
C GLY A 203 -13.34 -3.80 10.69
N GLY A 204 -13.49 -5.13 10.62
CA GLY A 204 -14.81 -5.79 10.76
C GLY A 204 -15.50 -5.54 12.10
N HIS A 205 -14.78 -4.98 13.09
CA HIS A 205 -15.29 -4.72 14.43
C HIS A 205 -16.26 -3.53 14.51
N TRP A 206 -16.22 -2.60 13.54
CA TRP A 206 -17.05 -1.38 13.56
C TRP A 206 -18.56 -1.65 13.48
N TRP A 207 -18.99 -2.65 12.70
CA TRP A 207 -20.41 -2.98 12.59
C TRP A 207 -20.96 -3.65 13.86
N GLY A 208 -20.12 -4.39 14.60
CA GLY A 208 -20.51 -5.14 15.79
C GLY A 208 -20.63 -4.33 17.07
N VAL A 209 -20.11 -3.08 17.11
CA VAL A 209 -20.16 -2.23 18.32
C VAL A 209 -21.38 -1.30 18.32
N GLY A 210 -22.21 -1.33 17.26
CA GLY A 210 -23.53 -0.67 17.20
C GLY A 210 -24.73 -1.62 17.17
N SER A 211 -24.53 -2.93 17.02
CA SER A 211 -25.60 -3.94 16.98
C SER A 211 -26.09 -4.33 18.38
N GLY A 212 -26.45 -3.32 19.19
CA GLY A 212 -27.40 -3.47 20.29
C GLY A 212 -28.86 -3.37 19.81
N THR A 213 -29.09 -3.21 18.50
CA THR A 213 -30.43 -3.09 17.92
C THR A 213 -30.52 -3.82 16.57
N GLU A 214 -30.59 -5.14 16.63
CA GLU A 214 -31.33 -5.94 15.63
C GLU A 214 -32.86 -5.72 15.71
N ARG A 215 -33.32 -4.65 16.36
CA ARG A 215 -34.71 -4.24 16.31
C ARG A 215 -34.83 -2.89 15.61
N ASN A 216 -35.40 -3.00 14.41
CA ASN A 216 -36.36 -2.06 13.83
C ASN A 216 -35.88 -1.25 12.60
N ILE A 217 -35.69 -1.93 11.46
CA ILE A 217 -35.75 -1.33 10.10
C ILE A 217 -37.22 -1.06 9.70
N ARG A 218 -38.10 -0.75 10.66
CA ARG A 218 -39.46 -0.24 10.41
C ARG A 218 -39.80 0.83 11.44
N GLY A 219 -39.35 2.04 11.17
CA GLY A 219 -39.81 3.23 11.87
C GLY A 219 -38.69 4.16 12.30
N VAL A 220 -38.06 4.83 11.32
CA VAL A 220 -37.43 6.12 11.61
C VAL A 220 -38.54 7.16 11.46
N ARG A 221 -39.07 7.64 12.59
CA ARG A 221 -39.78 8.93 12.62
C ARG A 221 -38.71 10.02 12.73
N GLU A 222 -38.89 11.06 11.91
CA GLU A 222 -38.08 12.28 11.93
C GLU A 222 -37.99 12.86 13.35
N GLY A 223 -36.76 13.12 13.81
CA GLY A 223 -36.49 13.94 14.99
C GLY A 223 -35.99 13.19 16.22
N ASP A 224 -34.80 12.57 16.16
CA ASP A 224 -33.94 12.46 17.35
C ASP A 224 -32.45 12.21 17.00
N LYS A 225 -31.62 13.22 17.25
CA LYS A 225 -30.16 13.22 17.53
C LYS A 225 -29.21 12.49 16.56
N GLY A 226 -28.80 13.21 15.51
CA GLY A 226 -27.69 12.83 14.62
C GLY A 226 -26.28 13.28 15.06
N GLU A 227 -26.14 14.24 15.98
CA GLU A 227 -24.83 14.85 16.31
C GLU A 227 -23.98 14.08 17.33
N HIS A 228 -24.60 13.40 18.31
CA HIS A 228 -23.83 12.72 19.36
C HIS A 228 -23.31 11.33 18.94
N VAL A 229 -23.94 10.71 17.94
CA VAL A 229 -23.52 9.40 17.41
C VAL A 229 -22.41 9.53 16.37
N SER A 230 -22.34 10.66 15.65
CA SER A 230 -21.28 10.94 14.68
C SER A 230 -19.95 11.26 15.37
N ALA A 231 -19.96 12.11 16.40
CA ALA A 231 -18.76 12.52 17.12
C ALA A 231 -18.01 11.36 17.80
N GLY A 232 -18.75 10.39 18.36
CA GLY A 232 -18.13 9.19 18.96
C GLY A 232 -17.44 8.29 17.94
N LYS A 233 -18.03 8.14 16.74
CA LYS A 233 -17.45 7.35 15.66
C LYS A 233 -16.23 8.02 15.04
N GLU A 234 -16.25 9.35 14.91
CA GLU A 234 -15.12 10.15 14.41
C GLU A 234 -13.87 10.01 15.28
N ALA A 235 -14.01 10.10 16.61
CA ALA A 235 -12.90 9.96 17.55
C ALA A 235 -12.22 8.58 17.45
N ASP A 236 -13.01 7.51 17.34
CA ASP A 236 -12.49 6.15 17.20
C ASP A 236 -11.72 5.95 15.88
N TRP A 237 -12.10 6.64 14.78
CA TRP A 237 -11.39 6.58 13.49
C TRP A 237 -10.05 7.31 13.53
N LYS A 238 -10.01 8.50 14.14
CA LYS A 238 -8.77 9.23 14.38
C LYS A 238 -7.79 8.37 15.18
N ASP A 239 -8.28 7.72 16.23
CA ASP A 239 -7.50 6.80 17.04
C ASP A 239 -7.00 5.58 16.26
N LEU A 240 -7.83 4.99 15.39
CA LEU A 240 -7.45 3.85 14.55
C LEU A 240 -6.36 4.23 13.56
N GLU A 241 -6.50 5.36 12.86
CA GLU A 241 -5.55 5.79 11.84
C GLU A 241 -4.22 6.21 12.46
N ILE A 242 -4.25 6.81 13.65
CA ILE A 242 -3.05 7.06 14.45
C ILE A 242 -2.43 5.74 14.93
N LYS A 243 -3.22 4.78 15.42
CA LYS A 243 -2.71 3.45 15.84
C LYS A 243 -2.04 2.73 14.67
N ARG A 244 -2.65 2.78 13.48
CA ARG A 244 -2.12 2.23 12.23
C ARG A 244 -0.77 2.84 11.85
N CYS A 245 -0.55 4.12 12.16
CA CYS A 245 0.73 4.79 11.98
C CYS A 245 1.73 4.56 13.12
N ARG A 246 1.26 4.25 14.34
CA ARG A 246 2.08 3.88 15.52
C ARG A 246 2.53 2.42 15.51
N VAL A 247 2.15 1.65 14.49
CA VAL A 247 2.81 0.39 14.13
C VAL A 247 4.21 0.73 13.59
N GLY A 248 5.11 1.08 14.53
CA GLY A 248 6.51 1.48 14.37
C GLY A 248 6.81 2.96 14.69
N PRO A 249 7.81 3.34 15.54
CA PRO A 249 8.67 2.56 16.44
C PRO A 249 8.50 2.94 17.95
N ALA A 250 8.85 2.01 18.86
CA ALA A 250 9.55 2.23 20.15
C ALA A 250 9.20 1.19 21.25
N LYS A 251 9.61 -0.07 21.07
CA LYS A 251 10.33 -0.85 22.10
C LYS A 251 11.22 -1.84 21.36
N SER A 252 12.54 -1.73 21.54
CA SER A 252 13.55 -2.75 21.20
C SER A 252 13.21 -3.70 20.04
N GLY A 253 13.60 -3.34 18.80
CA GLY A 253 13.95 -4.32 17.77
C GLY A 253 12.85 -5.13 17.07
N CYS A 254 11.56 -4.80 17.21
CA CYS A 254 10.50 -5.54 16.50
C CYS A 254 9.65 -4.62 15.62
N TYR A 255 9.69 -4.83 14.30
CA TYR A 255 8.76 -4.23 13.35
C TYR A 255 7.55 -5.17 13.21
N GLY A 256 6.53 -4.98 14.05
CA GLY A 256 5.22 -5.56 13.76
C GLY A 256 4.58 -4.80 12.60
N GLU A 257 3.98 -5.50 11.63
CA GLU A 257 3.14 -4.93 10.56
C GLU A 257 1.67 -5.29 10.83
N LEU A 258 0.75 -4.51 10.25
CA LEU A 258 -0.63 -4.93 9.96
C LEU A 258 -0.68 -5.81 8.70
#